data_AF-A0A3Q7GUS0-F1
#
_entry.id   AF-A0A3Q7GUS0-F1
#
_cell.length_a   1.000
_cell.length_b   1.000
_cell.length_c   1.000
_cell.angle_alpha   90.00
_cell.angle_beta   90.00
_cell.angle_gamma   90.00
#
_symmetry.space_group_name_H-M   'P 1'
#
loop_
_entity.id
_entity.type
_entity.pdbx_description
1 polymer ?
#
loop_
_entity_poly.entity_id
_entity_poly.type
_entity_poly.pdbx_seq_one_letter_code
_entity_poly.pdbx_strand_id
1 'polypeptide(L)'
;MPLNELDKRRPHGKKVMGIDLVVWWDKNLEEWRVVDDACSHRLAPLSQGRSDQWGRLQCVHHGWCFSGYGDCKFIPQAPRDKPPVITTPFFICRLIF
;
A
#
# COMPACT_ATOMS: atom_id res chain seq x y z
N MET A 1 -14.64 9.02 -3.64
CA MET A 1 -15.31 7.91 -2.95
C MET A 1 -15.75 8.44 -1.60
N PRO A 2 -17.02 8.34 -1.24
CA PRO A 2 -17.47 8.83 0.05
C PRO A 2 -16.86 7.98 1.18
N LEU A 3 -16.50 8.61 2.30
CA LEU A 3 -15.79 7.95 3.40
C LEU A 3 -16.60 6.83 4.07
N ASN A 4 -17.93 6.84 3.92
CA ASN A 4 -18.83 5.82 4.46
C ASN A 4 -18.76 4.47 3.73
N GLU A 5 -18.19 4.42 2.53
CA GLU A 5 -18.01 3.18 1.75
C GLU A 5 -16.69 2.45 2.09
N LEU A 6 -15.81 3.09 2.87
CA LEU A 6 -14.51 2.57 3.22
C LEU A 6 -14.54 1.74 4.51
N ASP A 7 -14.09 0.49 4.42
CA ASP A 7 -13.86 -0.37 5.59
C ASP A 7 -12.39 -0.27 6.07
N LYS A 8 -12.17 0.20 7.29
CA LYS A 8 -10.82 0.30 7.89
C LYS A 8 -10.09 -1.05 7.98
N ARG A 9 -10.76 -2.18 7.79
CA ARG A 9 -10.20 -3.53 7.90
C ARG A 9 -9.54 -4.04 6.62
N ARG A 10 -9.76 -3.41 5.47
CA ARG A 10 -9.24 -3.89 4.18
C ARG A 10 -8.81 -2.76 3.24
N PRO A 11 -7.88 -3.03 2.30
CA PRO A 11 -7.58 -2.13 1.21
C PRO A 11 -8.76 -2.04 0.21
N HIS A 12 -8.88 -0.90 -0.47
CA HIS A 12 -9.90 -0.64 -1.48
C HIS A 12 -9.25 -0.11 -2.75
N GLY A 13 -9.49 -0.76 -3.88
CA GLY A 13 -9.03 -0.30 -5.20
C GLY A 13 -10.00 0.74 -5.79
N LYS A 14 -9.47 1.77 -6.43
CA LYS A 14 -10.26 2.79 -7.12
C LYS A 14 -9.53 3.37 -8.32
N LYS A 15 -10.23 3.50 -9.44
CA LYS A 15 -9.75 4.26 -10.60
C LYS A 15 -10.20 5.73 -10.51
N VAL A 16 -9.26 6.66 -10.60
CA VAL A 16 -9.50 8.12 -10.61
C VAL A 16 -8.76 8.73 -11.80
N MET A 17 -9.47 9.38 -12.72
CA MET A 17 -8.88 9.97 -13.94
C MET A 17 -7.96 9.01 -14.72
N GLY A 18 -8.32 7.72 -14.75
CA GLY A 18 -7.53 6.67 -15.42
C GLY A 18 -6.43 6.02 -14.56
N ILE A 19 -6.08 6.61 -13.42
CA ILE A 19 -5.05 6.11 -12.50
C ILE A 19 -5.68 5.12 -11.53
N ASP A 20 -5.09 3.92 -11.42
CA ASP A 20 -5.49 2.91 -10.43
C ASP A 20 -4.81 3.19 -9.09
N LEU A 21 -5.62 3.42 -8.06
CA LEU A 21 -5.20 3.76 -6.70
C LEU A 21 -5.69 2.73 -5.70
N VAL A 22 -4.92 2.50 -4.65
CA VAL A 22 -5.32 1.73 -3.48
C VAL A 22 -5.43 2.63 -2.26
N VAL A 23 -6.53 2.50 -1.54
CA VAL A 23 -6.83 3.22 -0.30
C VAL A 23 -6.87 2.23 0.86
N TRP A 24 -6.13 2.47 1.94
CA TRP A 24 -6.21 1.65 3.15
C TRP A 24 -6.04 2.48 4.42
N TRP A 25 -6.47 1.94 5.56
CA TRP A 25 -6.32 2.58 6.86
C TRP A 25 -4.98 2.19 7.48
N ASP A 26 -4.14 3.18 7.74
CA ASP A 26 -2.92 3.01 8.52
C ASP A 26 -3.27 3.14 10.01
N LYS A 27 -3.29 2.01 10.71
CA LYS A 27 -3.67 1.93 12.13
C LYS A 27 -2.71 2.66 13.06
N ASN A 28 -1.44 2.81 12.67
CA ASN A 28 -0.44 3.44 13.52
C ASN A 28 -0.51 4.96 13.44
N LEU A 29 -0.90 5.48 12.28
CA LEU A 29 -1.00 6.92 12.03
C LEU A 29 -2.44 7.43 12.13
N GLU A 30 -3.41 6.53 12.32
CA GLU A 30 -4.85 6.84 12.37
C GLU A 30 -5.33 7.66 11.15
N GLU A 31 -4.81 7.33 9.97
CA GLU A 31 -5.04 8.08 8.74
C GLU A 31 -5.32 7.13 7.56
N TRP A 32 -6.13 7.61 6.62
CA TRP A 32 -6.24 6.97 5.30
C TRP A 32 -4.98 7.23 4.48
N ARG A 33 -4.45 6.18 3.85
CA ARG A 33 -3.33 6.24 2.93
C ARG A 33 -3.80 5.89 1.52
N VAL A 34 -3.18 6.55 0.54
CA VAL A 34 -3.48 6.37 -0.88
C VAL A 34 -2.18 6.31 -1.67
N VAL A 35 -2.00 5.25 -2.44
CA VAL A 35 -0.86 5.05 -3.36
C VAL A 35 -1.34 4.40 -4.65
N ASP A 36 -0.47 4.26 -5.64
CA ASP A 36 -0.76 3.49 -6.86
C ASP A 36 -1.13 2.04 -6.52
N ASP A 37 -2.14 1.50 -7.20
CA ASP A 37 -2.60 0.12 -7.02
C ASP A 37 -1.70 -0.89 -7.75
N ALA A 38 -0.38 -0.79 -7.56
CA ALA A 38 0.59 -1.63 -8.25
C ALA A 38 1.79 -1.93 -7.35
N CYS A 39 2.01 -3.21 -7.09
CA CYS A 39 3.19 -3.66 -6.35
C CYS A 39 4.45 -3.49 -7.20
N SER A 40 5.46 -2.77 -6.70
CA SER A 40 6.72 -2.53 -7.42
C SER A 40 7.53 -3.78 -7.80
N HIS A 41 7.18 -4.94 -7.24
CA HIS A 41 7.83 -6.21 -7.59
C HIS A 41 7.35 -6.76 -8.96
N ARG A 42 6.04 -6.96 -9.15
CA ARG A 42 5.45 -7.57 -10.37
C ARG A 42 4.07 -6.98 -10.73
N LEU A 43 3.81 -5.75 -10.30
CA LEU A 43 2.61 -4.97 -10.59
C LEU A 43 1.29 -5.62 -10.14
N ALA A 44 1.35 -6.56 -9.19
CA ALA A 44 0.15 -7.12 -8.59
C ALA A 44 -0.67 -6.01 -7.93
N PRO A 45 -2.02 -6.02 -8.07
CA PRO A 45 -2.88 -5.01 -7.45
C PRO A 45 -2.76 -5.11 -5.93
N LEU A 46 -2.31 -4.02 -5.31
CA LEU A 46 -2.15 -3.92 -3.86
C LEU A 46 -3.50 -3.89 -3.13
N SER A 47 -4.57 -3.48 -3.82
CA SER A 47 -5.95 -3.51 -3.35
C SER A 47 -6.46 -4.92 -3.06
N GLN A 48 -5.86 -5.96 -3.66
CA GLN A 48 -6.12 -7.36 -3.36
C GLN A 48 -5.33 -7.86 -2.13
N GLY A 49 -4.49 -7.01 -1.55
CA GLY A 49 -3.68 -7.28 -0.38
C GLY A 49 -4.45 -7.14 0.93
N ARG A 50 -3.71 -6.84 2.00
CA ARG A 50 -4.24 -6.63 3.35
C ARG A 50 -3.42 -5.59 4.12
N SER A 51 -4.03 -4.92 5.08
CA SER A 51 -3.27 -4.11 6.05
C SER A 51 -2.61 -5.05 7.08
N ASP A 52 -1.31 -4.93 7.28
CA ASP A 52 -0.59 -5.69 8.29
C ASP A 52 -0.75 -5.08 9.70
N GLN A 53 -0.20 -5.77 10.71
CA GLN A 53 -0.27 -5.33 12.11
C GLN A 53 0.51 -4.04 12.41
N TRP A 54 1.34 -3.57 11.48
CA TRP A 54 2.11 -2.33 11.59
C TRP A 54 1.53 -1.20 10.72
N GLY A 55 0.28 -1.34 10.27
CA GLY A 55 -0.40 -0.31 9.46
C GLY A 55 0.08 -0.23 8.00
N ARG A 56 0.93 -1.17 7.56
CA ARG A 56 1.48 -1.20 6.20
C ARG A 56 0.57 -1.99 5.27
N LEU A 57 0.64 -1.68 3.98
CA LEU A 57 -0.07 -2.41 2.95
C LEU A 57 0.74 -3.63 2.50
N GLN A 58 0.22 -4.82 2.75
CA GLN A 58 0.86 -6.08 2.37
C GLN A 58 0.28 -6.62 1.06
N CYS A 59 1.15 -6.79 0.07
CA CYS A 59 0.81 -7.33 -1.24
C CYS A 59 0.37 -8.80 -1.16
N VAL A 60 -0.69 -9.16 -1.89
CA VAL A 60 -1.26 -10.52 -1.94
C VAL A 60 -0.29 -11.56 -2.50
N HIS A 61 0.60 -11.17 -3.42
CA HIS A 61 1.37 -12.13 -4.19
C HIS A 61 2.52 -12.74 -3.40
N HIS A 62 3.40 -11.90 -2.86
CA HIS A 62 4.61 -12.33 -2.13
C HIS A 62 4.71 -11.71 -0.73
N GLY A 63 3.68 -11.01 -0.27
CA GLY A 63 3.65 -10.47 1.08
C GLY A 63 4.60 -9.29 1.33
N TRP A 64 5.12 -8.64 0.29
CA TRP A 64 5.89 -7.40 0.42
C TRP A 64 5.02 -6.33 1.09
N CYS A 65 5.55 -5.62 2.09
CA CYS A 65 4.82 -4.60 2.83
C CYS A 65 5.32 -3.20 2.50
N PHE A 66 4.38 -2.29 2.26
CA PHE A 66 4.60 -0.91 1.86
C PHE A 66 4.06 0.06 2.90
N SER A 67 4.79 1.14 3.18
CA SER A 67 4.33 2.20 4.07
C SER A 67 3.27 3.08 3.39
N GLY A 68 2.64 3.98 4.16
CA GLY A 68 1.79 5.05 3.63
C GLY A 68 2.48 6.04 2.67
N TYR A 69 3.80 6.00 2.58
CA TYR A 69 4.63 6.79 1.67
C TYR A 69 5.08 5.99 0.43
N GLY A 70 4.58 4.76 0.25
CA GLY A 70 4.88 3.93 -0.92
C GLY A 70 6.23 3.19 -0.88
N ASP A 71 7.04 3.38 0.17
CA ASP A 71 8.31 2.69 0.30
C ASP A 71 8.16 1.26 0.86
N CYS A 72 8.93 0.32 0.31
CA CYS A 72 8.93 -1.06 0.76
C CYS A 72 9.68 -1.20 2.09
N LYS A 73 8.95 -1.57 3.15
CA LYS A 73 9.50 -1.72 4.51
C LYS A 73 9.85 -3.16 4.86
N PHE A 74 9.29 -4.14 4.15
CA PHE A 74 9.49 -5.54 4.47
C PHE A 74 9.28 -6.44 3.25
N ILE A 75 10.22 -7.36 3.03
CA ILE A 75 10.18 -8.36 1.99
C ILE A 75 10.36 -9.71 2.67
N PRO A 76 9.31 -10.55 2.76
CA PRO A 76 9.39 -11.83 3.48
C PRO A 76 10.49 -12.77 2.97
N GLN A 77 10.84 -12.68 1.69
CA GLN A 77 11.82 -13.53 1.02
C GLN A 77 13.24 -12.96 1.05
N ALA A 78 13.44 -11.72 1.54
CA ALA A 78 14.75 -11.11 1.55
C ALA A 78 15.64 -11.75 2.63
N PRO A 79 16.93 -12.04 2.33
CA PRO A 79 17.89 -12.43 3.34
C PRO A 79 18.04 -11.32 4.39
N ARG A 80 18.12 -11.68 5.67
CA ARG A 80 18.26 -10.72 6.78
C ARG A 80 19.57 -9.91 6.74
N ASP A 81 20.58 -10.46 6.08
CA ASP A 81 21.95 -9.92 6.10
C ASP A 81 22.26 -9.02 4.89
N LYS A 82 21.26 -8.71 4.05
CA LYS A 82 21.43 -7.82 2.89
C LYS A 82 20.85 -6.43 3.17
N PRO A 83 21.44 -5.37 2.58
CA PRO A 83 20.91 -4.02 2.72
C PRO A 83 19.46 -3.94 2.20
N PRO A 84 18.64 -3.07 2.79
CA PRO A 84 17.23 -2.94 2.42
C PRO A 84 17.09 -2.58 0.94
N VAL A 85 16.14 -3.21 0.26
CA VAL A 85 15.80 -2.87 -1.13
C VAL A 85 15.17 -1.49 -1.13
N ILE A 86 15.91 -0.49 -1.65
CA ILE A 86 15.39 0.85 -1.85
C ILE A 86 14.44 0.80 -3.05
N THR A 87 13.14 0.78 -2.78
CA THR A 87 12.14 1.02 -3.81
C THR A 87 11.93 2.52 -3.91
N THR A 88 12.14 3.11 -5.08
CA THR A 88 11.72 4.48 -5.36
C THR A 88 10.21 4.60 -5.14
N PRO A 89 9.71 5.62 -4.43
CA PRO A 89 8.28 5.79 -4.25
C PRO A 89 7.62 6.04 -5.60
N PHE A 90 6.68 5.16 -5.98
CA PHE A 90 5.72 5.46 -7.03
C PHE A 90 4.61 6.33 -6.39
N PHE A 91 4.36 7.48 -7.02
CA PHE A 91 3.41 8.54 -6.70
C PHE A 91 2.66 8.44 -5.35
N ILE A 92 3.02 9.32 -4.41
CA ILE A 92 2.25 9.56 -3.20
C ILE A 92 1.18 10.60 -3.53
N CYS A 93 -0.08 10.17 -3.66
CA CYS A 93 -1.21 11.11 -3.70
C CYS A 93 -1.52 11.55 -2.27
N ARG A 94 -0.81 12.58 -1.79
CA ARG A 94 -1.03 13.15 -0.46
C ARG A 94 -2.33 13.97 -0.49
N LEU A 95 -3.44 13.32 -0.11
CA LEU A 95 -4.76 13.90 0.21
C LEU A 95 -5.39 14.78 -0.89
N ILE A 96 -6.46 14.28 -1.50
CA ILE A 96 -7.55 15.12 -1.98
C ILE A 96 -8.60 15.09 -0.86
N PHE A 97 -8.54 16.10 0.02
CA PHE A 97 -9.63 16.85 0.66
C PHE A 97 -9.04 17.72 1.77
#